data_AF-K9MPU8-F1
#
_entry.id   AF-K9MPU8-F1
#
_cell.length_a   1.000
_cell.length_b   1.000
_cell.length_c   1.000
_cell.angle_alpha   90.00
_cell.angle_beta   90.00
_cell.angle_gamma   90.00
#
_symmetry.space_group_name_H-M   'P 1'
#
loop_
_entity.id
_entity.type
_entity.pdbx_description
1 polymer ?
#
loop_
_entity_poly.entity_id
_entity_poly.type
_entity_poly.pdbx_seq_one_letter_code
_entity_poly.pdbx_strand_id
1 'polypeptide(L)'
;SVLEDVQVIAGDRMVLHYTEDVKSRLYVHRLDGERIASIEIPVGSVFEMSGKRKFNHFLFSVTSFDTPRVIYEVDVDSGRYGVSIMRRTTISDLPLDTLEVTQEFFTSKDGTRIPMFLMRQRNRTKSGPQPMLLYGYGGFNISLTPYFSLAFALSALY
;
A
#
# COMPACT_ATOMS: atom_id res chain seq x y z
N SER A 1 13.29 5.84 -3.34
CA SER A 1 12.28 5.80 -2.27
C SER A 1 11.97 7.23 -1.83
N VAL A 2 10.78 7.48 -1.29
CA VAL A 2 10.32 8.79 -0.77
C VAL A 2 9.81 8.59 0.65
N LEU A 3 10.20 9.43 1.61
CA LEU A 3 9.71 9.37 2.99
C LEU A 3 8.36 10.11 3.08
N GLU A 4 7.34 9.44 3.62
CA GLU A 4 5.96 9.97 3.70
C GLU A 4 5.58 10.37 5.13
N ASP A 5 5.92 9.53 6.13
CA ASP A 5 5.57 9.78 7.53
C ASP A 5 6.58 9.13 8.50
N VAL A 6 6.65 9.66 9.71
CA VAL A 6 7.47 9.14 10.81
C VAL A 6 6.69 9.18 12.12
N GLN A 7 6.59 8.05 12.80
CA GLN A 7 6.00 7.94 14.15
C GLN A 7 7.06 7.50 15.16
N VAL A 8 7.11 8.14 16.33
CA VAL A 8 7.98 7.70 17.44
C VAL A 8 7.16 6.88 18.42
N ILE A 9 7.62 5.68 18.76
CA ILE A 9 6.98 4.71 19.66
C ILE A 9 8.03 4.06 20.59
N ALA A 10 7.56 3.30 21.58
CA ALA A 10 8.41 2.50 22.47
C ALA A 10 9.65 3.26 23.01
N GLY A 11 9.48 4.52 23.39
CA GLY A 11 10.53 5.39 23.90
C GLY A 11 11.47 5.96 22.83
N ASP A 12 12.09 5.13 22.01
CA ASP A 12 13.20 5.50 21.13
C ASP A 12 13.16 4.83 19.74
N ARG A 13 12.02 4.24 19.36
CA ARG A 13 11.82 3.62 18.05
C ARG A 13 11.10 4.56 17.12
N MET A 14 11.64 4.77 15.92
CA MET A 14 10.99 5.49 14.83
C MET A 14 10.46 4.49 13.81
N VAL A 15 9.17 4.51 13.55
CA VAL A 15 8.56 3.82 12.41
C VAL A 15 8.50 4.80 11.25
N LEU A 16 9.22 4.48 10.18
CA LEU A 16 9.32 5.30 8.98
C LEU A 16 8.49 4.64 7.88
N HIS A 17 7.55 5.39 7.31
CA HIS A 17 6.79 5.00 6.13
C HIS A 17 7.45 5.61 4.89
N TYR A 18 7.95 4.75 4.01
CA TYR A 18 8.44 5.11 2.70
C TYR A 18 7.51 4.64 1.59
N THR A 19 7.52 5.36 0.47
CA THR A 19 7.03 4.88 -0.82
C THR A 19 8.21 4.43 -1.69
N GLU A 20 8.21 3.16 -2.11
CA GLU A 20 9.20 2.55 -3.00
C GLU A 20 8.50 1.94 -4.20
N ASP A 21 8.84 2.40 -5.41
CA ASP A 21 8.11 2.06 -6.63
C ASP A 21 6.60 2.19 -6.42
N VAL A 22 6.18 3.29 -5.80
CA VAL A 22 4.77 3.63 -5.56
C VAL A 22 4.03 2.64 -4.64
N LYS A 23 4.76 1.82 -3.85
CA LYS A 23 4.22 0.92 -2.82
C LYS A 23 4.76 1.32 -1.45
N SER A 24 3.94 1.22 -0.41
CA SER A 24 4.39 1.50 0.94
C SER A 24 5.34 0.45 1.49
N ARG A 25 6.34 0.91 2.24
CA ARG A 25 7.28 0.12 3.04
C ARG A 25 7.39 0.75 4.43
N LEU A 26 7.43 -0.10 5.45
CA LEU A 26 7.61 0.32 6.83
C LEU A 26 8.96 -0.19 7.36
N TYR A 27 9.79 0.72 7.84
CA TYR A 27 11.06 0.40 8.50
C TYR A 27 11.04 0.90 9.93
N VAL A 28 11.76 0.22 10.81
CA VAL A 28 11.94 0.65 12.19
C VAL A 28 13.39 1.00 12.42
N HIS A 29 13.61 2.21 12.91
CA HIS A 29 14.91 2.76 13.26
C HIS A 29 14.97 3.10 14.75
N ARG A 30 16.17 3.16 15.32
CA ARG A 30 16.40 3.90 16.57
C ARG A 30 16.52 5.39 16.29
N LEU A 31 16.37 6.23 17.31
CA LEU A 31 16.51 7.70 17.21
C LEU A 31 17.90 8.15 16.71
N ASP A 32 18.93 7.31 16.84
CA ASP A 32 20.28 7.56 16.29
C ASP A 32 20.37 7.33 14.77
N GLY A 33 19.30 6.82 14.15
CA GLY A 33 19.20 6.53 12.72
C GLY A 33 19.46 5.07 12.34
N GLU A 34 19.94 4.22 13.26
CA GLU A 34 20.19 2.81 12.98
C GLU A 34 18.88 2.08 12.62
N ARG A 35 18.80 1.52 11.41
CA ARG A 35 17.68 0.65 11.01
C ARG A 35 17.79 -0.70 11.70
N ILE A 36 16.80 -1.05 12.50
CA ILE A 36 16.78 -2.28 13.31
C ILE A 36 15.78 -3.32 12.81
N ALA A 37 14.78 -2.94 12.00
CA ALA A 37 13.83 -3.89 11.41
C ALA A 37 13.11 -3.36 10.15
N SER A 38 12.48 -4.27 9.43
CA SER A 38 11.41 -4.00 8.45
C SER A 38 10.12 -4.66 8.91
N ILE A 39 8.99 -4.02 8.66
CA ILE A 39 7.67 -4.58 8.94
C ILE A 39 7.07 -5.03 7.61
N GLU A 40 6.86 -6.33 7.47
CA GLU A 40 6.22 -6.90 6.30
C GLU A 40 4.75 -6.52 6.27
N ILE A 41 4.32 -5.89 5.17
CA ILE A 41 2.94 -5.48 4.93
C ILE A 41 2.48 -5.98 3.56
N PRO A 42 1.18 -6.21 3.36
CA PRO A 42 0.65 -6.50 2.03
C PRO A 42 1.01 -5.38 1.04
N VAL A 43 1.14 -5.74 -0.24
CA VAL A 43 1.35 -4.77 -1.31
C VAL A 43 0.18 -3.80 -1.35
N GLY A 44 0.47 -2.50 -1.27
CA GLY A 44 -0.52 -1.44 -1.24
C GLY A 44 0.06 -0.13 -0.73
N SER A 45 -0.83 0.74 -0.26
CA SER A 45 -0.48 2.01 0.39
C SER A 45 -0.89 1.99 1.85
N VAL A 46 0.01 2.43 2.71
CA VAL A 46 -0.31 2.87 4.06
C VAL A 46 -1.05 4.20 3.93
N PHE A 47 -2.33 4.21 4.32
CA PHE A 47 -3.19 5.38 4.24
C PHE A 47 -3.11 6.25 5.50
N GLU A 48 -2.92 5.62 6.65
CA GLU A 48 -2.83 6.28 7.95
C GLU A 48 -1.93 5.44 8.85
N MET A 49 -1.10 6.12 9.65
CA MET A 49 -0.26 5.51 10.68
C MET A 49 -0.40 6.35 11.95
N SER A 50 -0.53 5.68 13.09
CA SER A 50 -0.75 6.32 14.39
C SER A 50 0.01 5.58 15.48
N GLY A 51 0.94 6.28 16.10
CA GLY A 51 1.74 5.78 17.21
C GLY A 51 2.02 6.90 18.20
N LYS A 52 2.41 6.54 19.44
CA LYS A 52 2.91 7.51 20.41
C LYS A 52 4.10 6.95 21.15
N ARG A 53 5.05 7.82 21.48
CA ARG A 53 6.32 7.49 22.14
C ARG A 53 6.16 6.62 23.40
N LYS A 54 5.07 6.82 24.14
CA LYS A 54 4.80 6.12 25.41
C LYS A 54 4.21 4.71 25.24
N PHE A 55 3.78 4.32 24.03
CA PHE A 55 3.16 3.04 23.78
C PHE A 55 4.11 2.12 23.01
N ASN A 56 4.04 0.83 23.33
CA ASN A 56 4.84 -0.21 22.67
C ASN A 56 4.08 -0.88 21.50
N HIS A 57 3.06 -0.20 21.00
CA HIS A 57 2.34 -0.60 19.80
C HIS A 57 2.07 0.63 18.92
N PHE A 58 1.75 0.37 17.66
CA PHE A 58 1.20 1.37 16.76
C PHE A 58 0.19 0.75 15.82
N LEU A 59 -0.66 1.60 15.26
CA LEU A 59 -1.68 1.21 14.30
C LEU A 59 -1.31 1.77 12.93
N PHE A 60 -1.60 1.03 11.88
CA PHE A 60 -1.56 1.55 10.52
C PHE A 60 -2.67 0.93 9.69
N SER A 61 -3.07 1.59 8.61
CA SER A 61 -4.06 1.04 7.69
C SER A 61 -3.49 0.91 6.30
N VAL A 62 -3.76 -0.22 5.64
CA VAL A 62 -3.35 -0.49 4.26
C VAL A 62 -4.57 -0.60 3.36
N THR A 63 -4.45 -0.09 2.16
CA THR A 63 -5.41 -0.30 1.06
C THR A 63 -4.66 -0.61 -0.23
N SER A 64 -5.33 -1.29 -1.16
CA SER A 64 -4.86 -1.56 -2.52
C SER A 64 -6.05 -1.45 -3.49
N PHE A 65 -5.81 -1.54 -4.79
CA PHE A 65 -6.88 -1.45 -5.80
C PHE A 65 -7.96 -2.54 -5.64
N ASP A 66 -7.56 -3.72 -5.18
CA ASP A 66 -8.42 -4.90 -4.93
C ASP A 66 -8.80 -5.08 -3.46
N THR A 67 -8.23 -4.28 -2.56
CA THR A 67 -8.34 -4.49 -1.11
C THR A 67 -8.83 -3.20 -0.41
N PRO A 68 -10.09 -3.18 0.05
CA PRO A 68 -10.60 -2.11 0.90
C PRO A 68 -9.76 -1.98 2.17
N ARG A 69 -9.81 -0.82 2.81
CA ARG A 69 -8.95 -0.50 3.96
C ARG A 69 -8.98 -1.59 5.05
N VAL A 70 -7.79 -2.09 5.41
CA VAL A 70 -7.54 -2.98 6.54
C VAL A 70 -6.69 -2.24 7.57
N ILE A 71 -7.10 -2.27 8.82
CA ILE A 71 -6.38 -1.69 9.96
C ILE A 71 -5.60 -2.81 10.64
N TYR A 72 -4.32 -2.57 10.85
CA TYR A 72 -3.38 -3.45 11.51
C TYR A 72 -2.88 -2.81 12.80
N GLU A 73 -2.53 -3.66 13.76
CA GLU A 73 -1.77 -3.30 14.95
C GLU A 73 -0.41 -4.00 14.89
N VAL A 74 0.63 -3.30 15.33
CA VAL A 74 1.97 -3.86 15.50
C VAL A 74 2.38 -3.72 16.94
N ASP A 75 2.71 -4.84 17.57
CA ASP A 75 3.34 -4.90 18.88
C ASP A 75 4.88 -4.91 18.74
N VAL A 76 5.57 -4.08 19.54
CA VAL A 76 7.02 -3.85 19.48
C VAL A 76 7.78 -4.57 20.60
N ASP A 77 7.09 -5.12 21.61
CA ASP A 77 7.70 -5.61 22.85
C ASP A 77 8.56 -6.87 22.67
N SER A 78 8.40 -7.61 21.57
CA SER A 78 9.15 -8.85 21.30
C SER A 78 10.30 -8.71 20.30
N GLY A 79 10.55 -7.50 19.75
CA GLY A 79 11.48 -7.29 18.64
C GLY A 79 11.08 -7.99 17.33
N ARG A 80 9.95 -8.71 17.33
CA ARG A 80 9.41 -9.42 16.15
C ARG A 80 8.44 -8.57 15.33
N TYR A 81 8.06 -7.39 15.82
CA TYR A 81 7.10 -6.48 15.17
C TYR A 81 5.86 -7.23 14.68
N GLY A 82 5.21 -7.94 15.60
CA GLY A 82 4.10 -8.83 15.27
C GLY A 82 2.92 -8.03 14.73
N VAL A 83 2.55 -8.28 13.47
CA VAL A 83 1.43 -7.61 12.80
C VAL A 83 0.14 -8.43 13.00
N SER A 84 -0.89 -7.81 13.56
CA SER A 84 -2.22 -8.40 13.70
C SER A 84 -3.26 -7.56 12.95
N ILE A 85 -4.35 -8.18 12.49
CA ILE A 85 -5.46 -7.46 11.86
C ILE A 85 -6.42 -7.02 12.96
N MET A 86 -6.58 -5.70 13.12
CA MET A 86 -7.56 -5.12 14.03
C MET A 86 -8.95 -5.04 13.40
N ARG A 87 -9.01 -4.64 12.12
CA ARG A 87 -10.28 -4.48 11.42
C ARG A 87 -10.07 -4.64 9.92
N ARG A 88 -10.93 -5.42 9.28
CA ARG A 88 -11.00 -5.52 7.82
C ARG A 88 -12.33 -4.95 7.33
N THR A 89 -12.26 -4.05 6.37
CA THR A 89 -13.45 -3.62 5.63
C THR A 89 -13.80 -4.67 4.58
N THR A 90 -15.05 -5.12 4.55
CA THR A 90 -15.54 -6.10 3.58
C THR A 90 -16.76 -5.55 2.85
N ILE A 91 -16.89 -5.89 1.56
CA ILE A 91 -18.03 -5.53 0.72
C ILE A 91 -18.59 -6.85 0.19
N SER A 92 -19.68 -7.34 0.77
CA SER A 92 -20.15 -8.73 0.58
C SER A 92 -20.53 -9.06 -0.87
N ASP A 93 -21.01 -8.08 -1.63
CA ASP A 93 -21.55 -8.31 -2.98
C ASP A 93 -20.54 -8.05 -4.11
N LEU A 94 -19.26 -7.85 -3.76
CA LEU A 94 -18.21 -7.52 -4.72
C LEU A 94 -17.14 -8.63 -4.73
N PRO A 95 -16.97 -9.36 -5.85
CA PRO A 95 -16.01 -10.46 -5.95
C PRO A 95 -14.59 -9.94 -6.14
N LEU A 96 -14.09 -9.18 -5.16
CA LEU A 96 -12.79 -8.51 -5.19
C LEU A 96 -11.63 -9.48 -5.24
N ASP A 97 -11.80 -10.66 -4.66
CA ASP A 97 -10.83 -11.75 -4.76
C ASP A 97 -10.64 -12.21 -6.20
N THR A 98 -11.60 -12.00 -7.10
CA THR A 98 -11.43 -12.34 -8.52
C THR A 98 -10.60 -11.32 -9.30
N LEU A 99 -10.25 -10.18 -8.70
CA LEU A 99 -9.35 -9.21 -9.32
C LEU A 99 -7.89 -9.65 -9.21
N GLU A 100 -7.10 -9.20 -10.16
CA GLU A 100 -5.65 -9.26 -10.16
C GLU A 100 -5.12 -7.85 -10.38
N VAL A 101 -4.14 -7.47 -9.56
CA VAL A 101 -3.41 -6.22 -9.66
C VAL A 101 -1.95 -6.55 -9.93
N THR A 102 -1.42 -6.10 -11.07
CA THR A 102 0.00 -6.20 -11.38
C THR A 102 0.62 -4.81 -11.46
N GLN A 103 1.91 -4.73 -11.16
CA GLN A 103 2.71 -3.55 -11.42
C GLN A 103 3.66 -3.84 -12.57
N GLU A 104 3.62 -2.98 -13.59
CA GLU A 104 4.49 -3.04 -14.74
C GLU A 104 5.29 -1.75 -14.85
N PHE A 105 6.43 -1.82 -15.54
CA PHE A 105 7.23 -0.66 -15.87
C PHE A 105 7.30 -0.50 -17.39
N PHE A 106 6.86 0.65 -17.87
CA PHE A 106 6.86 1.01 -19.29
C PHE A 106 7.98 1.99 -19.59
N THR A 107 8.53 1.93 -20.80
CA THR A 107 9.59 2.85 -21.23
C THR A 107 8.96 4.05 -21.94
N SER A 108 9.20 5.24 -21.43
CA SER A 108 8.80 6.52 -22.04
C SER A 108 9.63 6.82 -23.30
N LYS A 109 9.23 7.85 -24.05
CA LYS A 109 9.91 8.31 -25.27
C LYS A 109 11.40 8.60 -25.05
N ASP A 110 11.78 9.07 -23.87
CA ASP A 110 13.14 9.43 -23.48
C ASP A 110 13.92 8.30 -22.78
N GLY A 111 13.33 7.11 -22.67
CA GLY A 111 13.92 5.97 -21.96
C GLY A 111 13.56 5.87 -20.47
N THR A 112 12.87 6.86 -19.90
CA THR A 112 12.46 6.83 -18.49
C THR A 112 11.51 5.65 -18.23
N ARG A 113 11.76 4.89 -17.17
CA ARG A 113 10.91 3.77 -16.74
C ARG A 113 9.77 4.30 -15.86
N ILE A 114 8.54 4.16 -16.31
CA ILE A 114 7.33 4.66 -15.64
C ILE A 114 6.56 3.47 -15.03
N PRO A 115 6.37 3.42 -13.71
CA PRO A 115 5.53 2.40 -13.08
C PRO A 115 4.05 2.63 -13.42
N MET A 116 3.33 1.55 -13.65
CA MET A 116 1.87 1.56 -13.86
C MET A 116 1.25 0.32 -13.22
N PHE A 117 0.11 0.50 -12.56
CA PHE A 117 -0.68 -0.62 -12.06
C PHE A 117 -1.75 -0.99 -13.08
N LEU A 118 -1.89 -2.30 -13.32
CA LEU A 118 -2.96 -2.86 -14.14
C LEU A 118 -3.88 -3.66 -13.22
N MET A 119 -5.16 -3.33 -13.23
CA MET A 119 -6.19 -4.06 -12.50
C MET A 119 -7.18 -4.68 -13.49
N ARG A 120 -7.45 -5.97 -13.35
CA ARG A 120 -8.38 -6.71 -14.20
C ARG A 120 -8.98 -7.91 -13.47
N GLN A 121 -10.09 -8.43 -13.96
CA GLN A 121 -10.61 -9.71 -13.51
C GLN A 121 -9.70 -10.87 -13.99
N ARG A 122 -9.36 -11.79 -13.07
CA ARG A 122 -8.60 -13.02 -13.36
C ARG A 122 -9.35 -13.91 -14.34
N ASN A 123 -8.58 -14.63 -15.16
CA ASN A 123 -9.09 -15.65 -16.09
C ASN A 123 -10.17 -15.14 -17.07
N ARG A 124 -10.19 -13.84 -17.38
CA ARG A 124 -11.11 -13.30 -18.40
C ARG A 124 -10.71 -13.89 -19.76
N THR A 125 -11.56 -14.75 -20.31
CA THR A 125 -11.32 -15.58 -21.51
C THR A 125 -11.59 -14.87 -22.83
N LYS A 126 -11.93 -13.57 -22.82
CA LYS A 126 -12.31 -12.85 -24.04
C LYS A 126 -11.07 -12.55 -24.89
N SER A 127 -11.05 -13.06 -26.12
CA SER A 127 -10.13 -12.62 -27.16
C SER A 127 -10.59 -11.27 -27.74
N GLY A 128 -9.64 -10.39 -28.05
CA GLY A 128 -9.89 -9.08 -28.65
C GLY A 128 -9.79 -7.88 -27.70
N PRO A 129 -9.88 -6.64 -28.22
CA PRO A 129 -9.76 -5.42 -27.43
C PRO A 129 -10.77 -5.38 -26.29
N GLN A 130 -10.29 -5.04 -25.08
CA GLN A 130 -11.14 -4.85 -23.91
C GLN A 130 -11.34 -3.36 -23.65
N PRO A 131 -12.52 -2.94 -23.14
CA PRO A 131 -12.68 -1.61 -22.58
C PRO A 131 -11.59 -1.35 -21.52
N MET A 132 -10.97 -0.17 -21.59
CA MET A 132 -9.90 0.21 -20.67
C MET A 132 -10.11 1.64 -20.19
N LEU A 133 -10.04 1.82 -18.88
CA LEU A 133 -9.89 3.12 -18.25
C LEU A 133 -8.42 3.32 -17.90
N LEU A 134 -7.77 4.29 -18.54
CA LEU A 134 -6.42 4.71 -18.19
C LEU A 134 -6.48 6.01 -17.40
N TYR A 135 -5.92 6.02 -16.19
CA TYR A 135 -5.91 7.17 -15.30
C TYR A 135 -4.47 7.61 -14.97
N GLY A 136 -4.25 8.92 -14.94
CA GLY A 136 -2.98 9.53 -14.58
C GLY A 136 -3.18 10.98 -14.11
N TYR A 137 -2.20 11.50 -13.36
CA TYR A 137 -2.21 12.87 -12.85
C TYR A 137 -0.96 13.63 -13.29
N GLY A 138 0.21 13.33 -12.71
CA GLY A 138 1.51 13.80 -13.20
C GLY A 138 1.84 15.26 -12.89
N GLY A 139 1.71 15.68 -11.62
CA GLY A 139 2.10 17.03 -11.20
C GLY A 139 2.12 17.22 -9.69
N PHE A 140 2.56 18.39 -9.23
CA PHE A 140 2.43 18.86 -7.84
C PHE A 140 3.00 17.93 -6.76
N ASN A 141 3.96 17.09 -7.12
CA ASN A 141 4.54 16.07 -6.23
C ASN A 141 3.51 15.07 -5.67
N ILE A 142 2.39 14.88 -6.37
CA ILE A 142 1.34 13.94 -5.97
C ILE A 142 1.66 12.55 -6.54
N SER A 143 1.88 11.60 -5.64
CA SER A 143 2.04 10.18 -5.97
C SER A 143 0.68 9.51 -6.14
N LEU A 144 0.47 8.81 -7.25
CA LEU A 144 -0.69 7.93 -7.45
C LEU A 144 -0.39 6.53 -6.90
N THR A 145 -0.54 6.37 -5.59
CA THR A 145 -0.32 5.09 -4.92
C THR A 145 -1.56 4.19 -4.95
N PRO A 146 -1.44 2.86 -4.75
CA PRO A 146 -2.59 1.96 -4.71
C PRO A 146 -3.64 2.39 -3.69
N TYR A 147 -4.89 2.52 -4.12
CA TYR A 147 -6.00 2.79 -3.23
C TYR A 147 -7.28 2.10 -3.72
N PHE A 148 -8.12 1.70 -2.78
CA PHE A 148 -9.40 1.11 -3.11
C PHE A 148 -10.38 2.19 -3.58
N SER A 149 -10.93 2.00 -4.78
CA SER A 149 -12.01 2.80 -5.33
C SER A 149 -13.09 1.87 -5.84
N LEU A 150 -14.32 2.01 -5.33
CA LEU A 150 -15.45 1.21 -5.80
C LEU A 150 -15.67 1.38 -7.31
N ALA A 151 -15.51 2.60 -7.83
CA ALA A 151 -15.65 2.87 -9.26
C ALA A 151 -14.60 2.15 -10.11
N PHE A 152 -13.34 2.11 -9.67
CA PHE A 152 -12.29 1.38 -10.38
C PHE A 152 -12.51 -0.13 -10.29
N ALA A 153 -12.88 -0.65 -9.11
CA ALA A 153 -13.17 -2.07 -8.93
C ALA A 153 -14.32 -2.53 -9.84
N LEU A 154 -15.42 -1.77 -9.92
CA LEU A 154 -16.54 -2.07 -10.81
C LEU A 154 -16.11 -2.03 -12.29
N SER A 155 -15.27 -1.07 -12.68
CA SER A 155 -14.76 -0.95 -14.06
C SER A 155 -13.86 -2.13 -14.47
N ALA A 156 -13.16 -2.74 -13.51
CA ALA A 156 -12.33 -3.93 -13.78
C ALA A 156 -13.13 -5.23 -13.79
N LEU A 157 -14.25 -5.28 -13.07
CA LEU A 157 -15.15 -6.45 -12.99
C LEU A 157 -16.12 -6.54 -14.19
N TYR A 158 -16.66 -5.40 -14.64
CA TYR A 158 -17.73 -5.34 -15.63
C TYR A 158 -17.28 -4.60 -16.88
#